data_AF-A0A1T1HF26-F1
#
_entry.id   AF-A0A1T1HF26-F1
#
_cell.length_a   1.000
_cell.length_b   1.000
_cell.length_c   1.000
_cell.angle_alpha   90.00
_cell.angle_beta   90.00
_cell.angle_gamma   90.00
#
_symmetry.space_group_name_H-M   'P 1'
#
loop_
_entity.id
_entity.type
_entity.pdbx_description
1 polymer ?
#
loop_
_entity_poly.entity_id
_entity_poly.type
_entity_poly.pdbx_seq_one_letter_code
_entity_poly.pdbx_strand_id
1 'polypeptide(L)'
;METPSVSSSTRYTRLVQDYREKERAAETVNADAAEQADIDSEKALLEREKNQVISELSKRDQEVRAHEEAHASVGGRYASAPSYDMTEGPDGREYAVGGQVTIDTSPVPDDPEATLDKSQVVERAALAPAQPSEQDLKVAAEARAMGNEARVEILERDFHERVTESENTKDSNDTGLTDEPSQNEPDELYPQFPSGIYKEPKSFSFGLNFPQSFVGGQESATGMTVAQQLKDRFDTMGLSFPPQPLGQQVAVTV
;
A
#
# COMPACT_ATOMS: atom_id res chain seq x y z
N MET A 1 -10.83 -2.90 -17.54
CA MET A 1 -9.56 -3.03 -18.29
C MET A 1 -8.95 -4.34 -17.85
N GLU A 2 -8.64 -5.20 -18.81
CA GLU A 2 -8.54 -6.65 -18.62
C GLU A 2 -7.34 -7.06 -17.76
N THR A 3 -7.59 -7.88 -16.74
CA THR A 3 -6.59 -8.69 -16.05
C THR A 3 -6.62 -10.11 -16.60
N PRO A 4 -5.70 -10.47 -17.48
CA PRO A 4 -5.12 -11.79 -17.46
C PRO A 4 -3.76 -11.66 -16.76
N SER A 5 -3.68 -12.11 -15.51
CA SER A 5 -2.42 -12.35 -14.79
C SER A 5 -1.73 -13.56 -15.43
N VAL A 6 -1.25 -13.35 -16.64
CA VAL A 6 -0.15 -14.10 -17.22
C VAL A 6 1.01 -13.14 -17.06
N SER A 7 1.96 -13.48 -16.18
CA SER A 7 3.14 -12.65 -15.87
C SER A 7 3.63 -11.96 -17.15
N SER A 8 3.85 -10.64 -17.12
CA SER A 8 4.21 -9.85 -18.30
C SER A 8 5.37 -10.50 -19.08
N SER A 9 6.31 -11.12 -18.37
CA SER A 9 7.39 -11.96 -18.91
C SER A 9 6.91 -13.10 -19.83
N THR A 10 5.85 -13.82 -19.45
CA THR A 10 5.29 -14.92 -20.25
C THR A 10 4.68 -14.43 -21.56
N ARG A 11 4.12 -13.21 -21.61
CA ARG A 11 3.60 -12.63 -22.87
C ARG A 11 4.72 -12.38 -23.87
N TYR A 12 5.81 -11.75 -23.44
CA TYR A 12 6.96 -11.46 -24.31
C TYR A 12 7.71 -12.73 -24.72
N THR A 13 7.80 -13.71 -23.82
CA THR A 13 8.37 -15.03 -24.16
C THR A 13 7.56 -15.71 -25.25
N ARG A 14 6.22 -15.70 -25.15
CA ARG A 14 5.35 -16.29 -26.16
C ARG A 14 5.44 -15.53 -27.50
N LEU A 15 5.51 -14.20 -27.48
CA LEU A 15 5.71 -13.38 -28.68
C LEU A 15 6.96 -13.80 -29.47
N VAL A 16 8.08 -14.03 -28.78
CA VAL A 16 9.32 -14.50 -29.41
C VAL A 16 9.19 -15.92 -29.94
N GLN A 17 8.53 -16.82 -29.19
CA GLN A 17 8.29 -18.20 -29.62
C GLN A 17 7.45 -18.23 -30.91
N ASP A 18 6.35 -17.48 -30.95
CA ASP A 18 5.46 -17.41 -32.10
C ASP A 18 6.20 -16.91 -33.35
N TYR A 19 7.09 -15.90 -33.21
CA TYR A 19 7.95 -15.45 -34.31
C TYR A 19 8.91 -16.56 -34.76
N ARG A 20 9.61 -17.23 -33.84
CA ARG A 20 10.56 -18.31 -34.16
C ARG A 20 9.88 -19.50 -34.82
N GLU A 21 8.63 -19.80 -34.48
CA GLU A 21 7.83 -20.84 -35.13
C GLU A 21 7.48 -20.47 -36.56
N LYS A 22 7.05 -19.22 -36.81
CA LYS A 22 6.81 -18.72 -38.17
C LYS A 22 8.07 -18.71 -39.01
N GLU A 23 9.20 -18.28 -38.46
CA GLU A 23 10.49 -18.26 -39.14
C GLU A 23 10.90 -19.67 -39.59
N ARG A 24 10.80 -20.66 -38.71
CA ARG A 24 11.06 -22.08 -39.07
C ARG A 24 10.07 -22.61 -40.10
N ALA A 25 8.79 -22.27 -40.00
CA ALA A 25 7.78 -22.71 -40.96
C ALA A 25 8.11 -22.17 -42.37
N ALA A 26 8.46 -20.90 -42.48
CA ALA A 26 8.84 -20.28 -43.74
C ALA A 26 10.14 -20.87 -44.33
N GLU A 27 11.11 -21.24 -43.51
CA GLU A 27 12.31 -21.96 -43.98
C GLU A 27 11.96 -23.30 -44.65
N THR A 28 10.97 -24.04 -44.13
CA THR A 28 10.54 -25.31 -44.73
C THR A 28 9.77 -25.14 -46.04
N VAL A 29 8.95 -24.09 -46.18
CA VAL A 29 8.17 -23.81 -47.40
C VAL A 29 9.08 -23.37 -48.55
N ASN A 30 10.16 -22.63 -48.26
CA ASN A 30 11.13 -22.21 -49.26
C ASN A 30 11.88 -23.38 -49.94
N ALA A 31 11.84 -24.60 -49.40
CA ALA A 31 12.49 -25.77 -49.96
C ALA A 31 11.65 -26.49 -51.05
N ASP A 32 10.32 -26.30 -51.07
CA ASP A 32 9.40 -26.96 -51.98
C ASP A 32 8.77 -25.96 -52.98
N ALA A 33 9.45 -25.78 -54.14
CA ALA A 33 8.88 -25.33 -55.42
C ALA A 33 7.94 -24.09 -55.45
N ALA A 34 8.19 -23.03 -54.66
CA ALA A 34 7.49 -21.74 -54.77
C ALA A 34 8.11 -20.81 -55.84
N GLU A 35 7.29 -19.94 -56.44
CA GLU A 35 7.72 -18.92 -57.40
C GLU A 35 8.56 -17.84 -56.69
N GLN A 36 9.70 -17.42 -57.25
CA GLN A 36 10.69 -16.55 -56.57
C GLN A 36 10.09 -15.24 -56.02
N ALA A 37 9.06 -14.70 -56.68
CA ALA A 37 8.37 -13.48 -56.26
C ALA A 37 7.58 -13.66 -54.94
N ASP A 38 7.00 -14.84 -54.72
CA ASP A 38 6.24 -15.16 -53.51
C ASP A 38 7.19 -15.31 -52.31
N ILE A 39 8.33 -15.99 -52.52
CA ILE A 39 9.41 -16.15 -51.53
C ILE A 39 9.92 -14.79 -51.04
N ASP A 40 10.21 -13.87 -51.95
CA ASP A 40 10.73 -12.55 -51.59
C ASP A 40 9.68 -11.72 -50.82
N SER A 41 8.40 -11.89 -51.17
CA SER A 41 7.30 -11.23 -50.47
C SER A 41 7.12 -11.75 -49.03
N GLU A 42 7.21 -13.07 -48.84
CA GLU A 42 7.08 -13.72 -47.53
C GLU A 42 8.26 -13.38 -46.62
N LYS A 43 9.49 -13.39 -47.15
CA LYS A 43 10.69 -12.91 -46.42
C LYS A 43 10.56 -11.47 -45.99
N ALA A 44 10.03 -10.58 -46.85
CA ALA A 44 9.81 -9.18 -46.49
C ALA A 44 8.77 -9.02 -45.38
N LEU A 45 7.76 -9.89 -45.31
CA LEU A 45 6.78 -9.92 -44.22
C LEU A 45 7.42 -10.38 -42.91
N LEU A 46 8.19 -11.47 -42.93
CA LEU A 46 8.91 -11.97 -41.75
C LEU A 46 9.88 -10.94 -41.19
N GLU A 47 10.63 -10.24 -42.05
CA GLU A 47 11.53 -9.17 -41.61
C GLU A 47 10.78 -8.02 -40.94
N ARG A 48 9.58 -7.67 -41.41
CA ARG A 48 8.73 -6.67 -40.73
C ARG A 48 8.27 -7.16 -39.37
N GLU A 49 7.78 -8.40 -39.28
CA GLU A 49 7.37 -9.01 -38.00
C GLU A 49 8.54 -9.08 -37.02
N LYS A 50 9.74 -9.47 -37.49
CA LYS A 50 10.97 -9.49 -36.68
C LYS A 50 11.24 -8.14 -36.04
N ASN A 51 11.21 -7.08 -36.87
CA ASN A 51 11.46 -5.73 -36.41
C ASN A 51 10.38 -5.23 -35.43
N GLN A 52 9.12 -5.67 -35.59
CA GLN A 52 8.05 -5.38 -34.63
C GLN A 52 8.34 -6.04 -33.28
N VAL A 53 8.68 -7.33 -33.25
CA VAL A 53 9.03 -8.05 -32.03
C VAL A 53 10.21 -7.39 -31.31
N ILE A 54 11.27 -7.04 -32.05
CA ILE A 54 12.43 -6.33 -31.50
C ILE A 54 12.02 -4.97 -30.91
N SER A 55 11.17 -4.22 -31.62
CA SER A 55 10.70 -2.92 -31.14
C SER A 55 9.89 -3.04 -29.84
N GLU A 56 9.05 -4.07 -29.72
CA GLU A 56 8.26 -4.32 -28.52
C GLU A 56 9.15 -4.71 -27.33
N LEU A 57 10.11 -5.62 -27.55
CA LEU A 57 11.07 -6.03 -26.54
C LEU A 57 11.96 -4.87 -26.09
N SER A 58 12.46 -4.07 -27.03
CA SER A 58 13.30 -2.91 -26.72
C SER A 58 12.55 -1.85 -25.91
N LYS A 59 11.26 -1.62 -26.23
CA LYS A 59 10.44 -0.69 -25.46
C LYS A 59 10.23 -1.20 -24.04
N ARG A 60 9.92 -2.49 -23.90
CA ARG A 60 9.72 -3.12 -22.61
C ARG A 60 10.98 -3.08 -21.75
N ASP A 61 12.14 -3.38 -22.33
CA ASP A 61 13.44 -3.36 -21.64
C ASP A 61 13.73 -1.99 -21.03
N GLN A 62 13.50 -0.91 -21.79
CA GLN A 62 13.67 0.45 -21.28
C GLN A 62 12.72 0.75 -20.11
N GLU A 63 11.45 0.34 -20.23
CA GLU A 63 10.46 0.52 -19.17
C GLU A 63 10.84 -0.26 -17.89
N VAL A 64 11.24 -1.53 -18.02
CA VAL A 64 11.69 -2.35 -16.88
C VAL A 64 12.88 -1.71 -16.22
N ARG A 65 13.93 -1.39 -16.98
CA ARG A 65 15.16 -0.85 -16.40
C ARG A 65 14.92 0.46 -15.67
N ALA A 66 14.13 1.36 -16.27
CA ALA A 66 13.76 2.62 -15.64
C ALA A 66 12.93 2.41 -14.37
N HIS A 67 12.02 1.42 -14.38
CA HIS A 67 11.20 1.06 -13.20
C HIS A 67 12.09 0.57 -12.05
N GLU A 68 12.96 -0.41 -12.30
CA GLU A 68 13.83 -0.96 -11.26
C GLU A 68 14.90 0.04 -10.80
N GLU A 69 15.43 0.85 -11.71
CA GLU A 69 16.41 1.90 -11.38
C GLU A 69 15.79 2.98 -10.47
N ALA A 70 14.52 3.32 -10.68
CA ALA A 70 13.82 4.27 -9.82
C ALA A 70 13.71 3.73 -8.37
N HIS A 71 13.34 2.47 -8.20
CA HIS A 71 13.31 1.84 -6.88
C HIS A 71 14.70 1.82 -6.22
N ALA A 72 15.72 1.35 -6.92
CA ALA A 72 17.07 1.20 -6.38
C ALA A 72 17.72 2.55 -6.04
N SER A 73 17.55 3.55 -6.91
CA SER A 73 18.14 4.89 -6.72
C SER A 73 17.59 5.62 -5.50
N VAL A 74 16.27 5.52 -5.26
CA VAL A 74 15.63 6.16 -4.10
C VAL A 74 15.83 5.34 -2.82
N GLY A 75 15.79 4.01 -2.91
CA GLY A 75 15.98 3.13 -1.75
C GLY A 75 17.42 3.11 -1.23
N GLY A 76 18.40 3.35 -2.09
CA GLY A 76 19.80 3.43 -1.72
C GLY A 76 20.25 2.20 -0.95
N ARG A 77 20.70 2.37 0.30
CA ARG A 77 21.18 1.27 1.16
C ARG A 77 20.09 0.31 1.64
N TYR A 78 18.82 0.72 1.57
CA TYR A 78 17.67 -0.10 2.00
C TYR A 78 17.03 -0.86 0.85
N ALA A 79 17.54 -0.71 -0.37
CA ALA A 79 17.14 -1.45 -1.54
C ALA A 79 18.28 -2.34 -2.06
N SER A 80 17.93 -3.50 -2.60
CA SER A 80 18.87 -4.36 -3.32
C SER A 80 19.24 -3.75 -4.67
N ALA A 81 20.28 -4.29 -5.30
CA ALA A 81 20.50 -4.07 -6.72
C ALA A 81 19.29 -4.58 -7.54
N PRO A 82 18.97 -3.96 -8.69
CA PRO A 82 17.99 -4.47 -9.64
C PRO A 82 18.30 -5.90 -10.09
N SER A 83 17.27 -6.74 -10.09
CA SER A 83 17.28 -8.04 -10.76
C SER A 83 16.34 -7.99 -11.95
N TYR A 84 16.68 -8.69 -13.03
CA TYR A 84 15.92 -8.67 -14.28
C TYR A 84 15.60 -10.08 -14.76
N ASP A 85 14.38 -10.26 -15.25
CA ASP A 85 13.98 -11.39 -16.06
C ASP A 85 14.25 -11.07 -17.52
N MET A 86 15.15 -11.80 -18.14
CA MET A 86 15.58 -11.59 -19.52
C MET A 86 14.91 -12.56 -20.49
N THR A 87 14.65 -12.09 -21.71
CA THR A 87 14.26 -12.91 -22.86
C THR A 87 15.17 -12.57 -24.04
N GLU A 88 15.65 -13.59 -24.76
CA GLU A 88 16.42 -13.41 -25.99
C GLU A 88 15.49 -13.10 -27.17
N GLY A 89 15.75 -12.02 -27.89
CA GLY A 89 15.01 -11.62 -29.09
C GLY A 89 15.36 -12.43 -30.33
N PRO A 90 14.67 -12.20 -31.45
CA PRO A 90 14.99 -12.83 -32.73
C PRO A 90 16.28 -12.28 -33.37
N ASP A 91 16.85 -11.21 -32.83
CA ASP A 91 18.16 -10.66 -33.16
C ASP A 91 19.30 -11.23 -32.31
N GLY A 92 19.01 -12.17 -31.40
CA GLY A 92 19.99 -12.78 -30.50
C GLY A 92 20.43 -11.89 -29.34
N ARG A 93 19.75 -10.75 -29.10
CA ARG A 93 20.04 -9.86 -27.96
C ARG A 93 19.11 -10.18 -26.79
N GLU A 94 19.59 -9.97 -25.57
CA GLU A 94 18.77 -10.13 -24.35
C GLU A 94 18.04 -8.82 -24.00
N TYR A 95 16.76 -8.95 -23.66
CA TYR A 95 15.87 -7.86 -23.29
C TYR A 95 15.21 -8.14 -21.93
N ALA A 96 15.19 -7.16 -21.02
CA ALA A 96 14.53 -7.26 -19.74
C ALA A 96 13.01 -7.15 -19.92
N VAL A 97 12.29 -8.24 -19.67
CA VAL A 97 10.82 -8.31 -19.79
C VAL A 97 10.12 -8.20 -18.44
N GLY A 98 10.87 -8.42 -17.36
CA GLY A 98 10.48 -8.26 -15.96
C GLY A 98 11.68 -7.86 -15.11
N GLY A 99 11.41 -7.41 -13.90
CA GLY A 99 12.44 -7.05 -12.94
C GLY A 99 11.86 -6.91 -11.55
N GLN A 100 12.75 -6.85 -10.56
CA GLN A 100 12.39 -6.55 -9.18
C GLN A 100 13.57 -5.93 -8.42
N VAL A 101 13.22 -5.09 -7.44
CA VAL A 101 14.11 -4.58 -6.40
C VAL A 101 13.53 -4.99 -5.04
N THR A 102 14.33 -5.64 -4.22
CA THR A 102 13.92 -5.97 -2.84
C THR A 102 14.19 -4.77 -1.95
N ILE A 103 13.18 -4.31 -1.22
CA ILE A 103 13.30 -3.20 -0.27
C ILE A 103 13.12 -3.76 1.15
N ASP A 104 14.03 -3.41 2.05
CA ASP A 104 14.01 -3.88 3.43
C ASP A 104 12.98 -3.14 4.29
N THR A 105 11.89 -3.84 4.61
CA THR A 105 10.79 -3.39 5.49
C THR A 105 10.94 -3.87 6.94
N SER A 106 12.16 -4.16 7.40
CA SER A 106 12.44 -4.47 8.81
C SER A 106 12.77 -3.20 9.61
N PRO A 107 12.37 -3.08 10.88
CA PRO A 107 12.81 -1.98 11.74
C PRO A 107 14.31 -2.04 12.02
N VAL A 108 14.89 -0.91 12.45
CA VAL A 108 16.27 -0.86 12.96
C VAL A 108 16.23 -1.28 14.43
N PRO A 109 16.99 -2.31 14.85
CA PRO A 109 16.97 -2.78 16.24
C PRO A 109 17.38 -1.68 17.22
N ASP A 110 16.63 -1.56 18.31
CA ASP A 110 16.90 -0.66 19.44
C ASP A 110 17.04 0.84 19.09
N ASP A 111 16.55 1.26 17.91
CA ASP A 111 16.65 2.64 17.43
C ASP A 111 15.36 3.05 16.68
N PRO A 112 14.35 3.56 17.40
CA PRO A 112 13.08 3.93 16.78
C PRO A 112 13.21 5.19 15.92
N GLU A 113 14.15 6.10 16.19
CA GLU A 113 14.43 7.24 15.30
C GLU A 113 15.00 6.80 13.96
N ALA A 114 16.01 5.93 13.97
CA ALA A 114 16.55 5.37 12.74
C ALA A 114 15.51 4.53 11.99
N THR A 115 14.61 3.86 12.72
CA THR A 115 13.48 3.15 12.12
C THR A 115 12.52 4.11 11.42
N LEU A 116 12.15 5.22 12.05
CA LEU A 116 11.29 6.26 11.44
C LEU A 116 11.93 6.86 10.18
N ASP A 117 13.23 7.14 10.21
CA ASP A 117 13.95 7.67 9.05
C ASP A 117 14.05 6.62 7.93
N LYS A 118 14.37 5.37 8.28
CA LYS A 118 14.39 4.24 7.34
C LYS A 118 13.03 4.07 6.68
N SER A 119 11.96 4.08 7.45
CA SER A 119 10.60 3.84 6.95
C SER A 119 10.19 4.89 5.91
N GLN A 120 10.58 6.15 6.10
CA GLN A 120 10.33 7.23 5.12
C GLN A 120 11.14 7.06 3.84
N VAL A 121 12.36 6.52 3.91
CA VAL A 121 13.15 6.21 2.71
C VAL A 121 12.53 5.03 1.96
N VAL A 122 12.17 3.97 2.67
CA VAL A 122 11.53 2.76 2.12
C VAL A 122 10.19 3.11 1.45
N GLU A 123 9.35 3.93 2.09
CA GLU A 123 8.07 4.37 1.50
C GLU A 123 8.29 5.12 0.18
N ARG A 124 9.24 6.07 0.18
CA ARG A 124 9.57 6.85 -1.03
C ARG A 124 10.14 5.97 -2.13
N ALA A 125 10.97 4.98 -1.78
CA ALA A 125 11.56 4.06 -2.72
C ALA A 125 10.51 3.16 -3.38
N ALA A 126 9.57 2.64 -2.59
CA ALA A 126 8.45 1.86 -3.10
C ALA A 126 7.54 2.69 -4.02
N LEU A 127 7.35 3.98 -3.75
CA LEU A 127 6.54 4.87 -4.58
C LEU A 127 7.33 5.61 -5.67
N ALA A 128 8.61 5.28 -5.87
CA ALA A 128 9.49 6.02 -6.76
C ALA A 128 9.12 5.96 -8.26
N PRO A 129 8.73 4.80 -8.83
CA PRO A 129 8.33 4.75 -10.23
C PRO A 129 7.05 5.55 -10.47
N ALA A 130 6.90 6.10 -11.68
CA ALA A 130 5.71 6.85 -12.07
C ALA A 130 4.42 6.01 -12.02
N GLN A 131 4.54 4.69 -12.18
CA GLN A 131 3.45 3.73 -12.08
C GLN A 131 3.89 2.58 -11.15
N PRO A 132 3.72 2.73 -9.83
CA PRO A 132 4.06 1.66 -8.88
C PRO A 132 3.15 0.44 -9.11
N SER A 133 3.70 -0.75 -8.95
CA SER A 133 2.93 -2.00 -8.98
C SER A 133 2.16 -2.22 -7.67
N GLU A 134 1.22 -3.18 -7.66
CA GLU A 134 0.50 -3.55 -6.44
C GLU A 134 1.44 -4.02 -5.32
N GLN A 135 2.54 -4.70 -5.68
CA GLN A 135 3.57 -5.12 -4.73
C GLN A 135 4.27 -3.91 -4.11
N ASP A 136 4.62 -2.92 -4.92
CA ASP A 136 5.27 -1.69 -4.46
C ASP A 136 4.36 -0.91 -3.51
N LEU A 137 3.07 -0.83 -3.81
CA LEU A 137 2.07 -0.21 -2.93
C LEU A 137 1.97 -0.94 -1.59
N LYS A 138 2.09 -2.28 -1.57
CA LYS A 138 2.11 -3.07 -0.33
C LYS A 138 3.35 -2.75 0.50
N VAL A 139 4.53 -2.70 -0.11
CA VAL A 139 5.79 -2.31 0.55
C VAL A 139 5.68 -0.90 1.12
N ALA A 140 5.09 0.05 0.39
CA ALA A 140 4.85 1.40 0.89
C ALA A 140 3.91 1.41 2.11
N ALA A 141 2.88 0.59 2.12
CA ALA A 141 1.98 0.45 3.27
C ALA A 141 2.69 -0.17 4.50
N GLU A 142 3.52 -1.18 4.29
CA GLU A 142 4.35 -1.78 5.35
C GLU A 142 5.33 -0.74 5.94
N ALA A 143 5.96 0.08 5.09
CA ALA A 143 6.84 1.16 5.53
C ALA A 143 6.11 2.24 6.35
N ARG A 144 4.87 2.57 5.99
CA ARG A 144 4.03 3.48 6.78
C ARG A 144 3.69 2.89 8.15
N ALA A 145 3.35 1.60 8.20
CA ALA A 145 3.07 0.91 9.46
C ALA A 145 4.28 0.95 10.39
N MET A 146 5.46 0.57 9.87
CA MET A 146 6.73 0.65 10.58
C MET A 146 7.01 2.05 11.12
N GLY A 147 6.81 3.09 10.30
CA GLY A 147 7.02 4.48 10.75
C GLY A 147 6.05 4.94 11.84
N ASN A 148 4.81 4.43 11.82
CA ASN A 148 3.84 4.73 12.86
C ASN A 148 4.17 4.02 14.18
N GLU A 149 4.61 2.76 14.11
CA GLU A 149 5.09 1.98 15.27
C GLU A 149 6.29 2.69 15.92
N ALA A 150 7.29 3.06 15.13
CA ALA A 150 8.45 3.80 15.61
C ALA A 150 8.10 5.14 16.29
N ARG A 151 7.11 5.87 15.77
CA ARG A 151 6.62 7.10 16.41
C ARG A 151 6.01 6.85 17.78
N VAL A 152 5.26 5.76 17.94
CA VAL A 152 4.69 5.37 19.23
C VAL A 152 5.81 5.03 20.21
N GLU A 153 6.81 4.25 19.78
CA GLU A 153 7.96 3.88 20.61
C GLU A 153 8.77 5.11 21.08
N ILE A 154 9.00 6.10 20.21
CA ILE A 154 9.67 7.36 20.58
C ILE A 154 8.89 8.06 21.70
N LEU A 155 7.56 8.19 21.55
CA LEU A 155 6.72 8.88 22.54
C LEU A 155 6.68 8.14 23.88
N GLU A 156 6.64 6.81 23.85
CA GLU A 156 6.68 5.99 25.06
C GLU A 156 8.03 6.10 25.78
N ARG A 157 9.15 6.07 25.03
CA ARG A 157 10.49 6.23 25.60
C ARG A 157 10.67 7.61 26.23
N ASP A 158 10.28 8.68 25.53
CA ASP A 158 10.35 10.06 26.02
C ASP A 158 9.48 10.26 27.29
N PHE A 159 8.35 9.55 27.38
CA PHE A 159 7.53 9.54 28.58
C PHE A 159 8.24 8.86 29.76
N HIS A 160 8.80 7.67 29.54
CA HIS A 160 9.53 6.94 30.60
C HIS A 160 10.77 7.71 31.08
N GLU A 161 11.52 8.35 30.18
CA GLU A 161 12.69 9.17 30.53
C GLU A 161 12.31 10.35 31.44
N ARG A 162 11.24 11.10 31.11
CA ARG A 162 10.77 12.21 31.95
C ARG A 162 10.26 11.77 33.33
N VAL A 163 9.59 10.61 33.40
CA VAL A 163 9.10 10.08 34.68
C VAL A 163 10.27 9.66 35.58
N THR A 164 11.24 8.93 35.03
CA THR A 164 12.42 8.46 35.80
C THR A 164 13.30 9.63 36.29
N GLU A 165 13.45 10.69 35.51
CA GLU A 165 14.18 11.89 35.92
C GLU A 165 13.46 12.66 37.06
N SER A 166 12.13 12.62 37.08
CA SER A 166 11.30 13.24 38.13
C SER A 166 11.30 12.45 39.45
N GLU A 167 11.60 11.15 39.43
CA GLU A 167 11.72 10.32 40.63
C GLU A 167 13.10 10.44 41.29
N ASN A 168 14.17 10.52 40.49
CA ASN A 168 15.54 10.60 40.99
C ASN A 168 15.88 11.94 41.68
N THR A 169 15.14 13.01 41.38
CA THR A 169 15.29 14.33 42.01
C THR A 169 14.61 14.46 43.38
N LYS A 170 13.78 13.49 43.79
CA LYS A 170 13.12 13.48 45.11
C LYS A 170 13.94 12.81 46.22
N ASP A 171 15.01 12.07 45.88
CA ASP A 171 15.82 11.30 46.85
C ASP A 171 17.11 12.03 47.29
N SER A 172 17.37 13.24 46.79
CA SER A 172 18.57 14.04 47.13
C SER A 172 18.33 15.16 48.16
N ASN A 173 17.15 15.23 48.77
CA ASN A 173 16.83 16.18 49.85
C ASN A 173 16.52 15.44 51.16
N ASP A 174 17.48 14.67 51.68
CA ASP A 174 17.50 14.25 53.08
C ASP A 174 18.87 14.49 53.72
N THR A 175 19.07 15.71 54.24
CA THR A 175 19.91 15.96 55.42
C THR A 175 19.36 17.14 56.24
N GLY A 176 18.53 16.83 57.26
CA GLY A 176 18.72 17.34 58.63
C GLY A 176 18.14 18.70 59.07
N LEU A 177 16.92 18.64 59.62
CA LEU A 177 16.39 19.24 60.87
C LEU A 177 16.44 20.77 61.15
N THR A 178 15.26 21.37 61.35
CA THR A 178 14.73 21.72 62.71
C THR A 178 13.19 21.88 62.68
N ASP A 179 12.53 21.32 63.70
CA ASP A 179 11.09 21.29 63.98
C ASP A 179 10.44 22.66 64.25
N GLU A 180 9.23 22.87 63.71
CA GLU A 180 8.12 23.50 64.46
C GLU A 180 6.75 22.99 63.93
N PRO A 181 5.74 22.74 64.79
CA PRO A 181 4.48 22.14 64.37
C PRO A 181 3.41 23.22 64.13
N SER A 182 2.79 23.20 62.94
CA SER A 182 1.51 23.89 62.73
C SER A 182 0.54 22.95 62.03
N GLN A 183 -0.60 22.71 62.69
CA GLN A 183 -1.73 21.95 62.19
C GLN A 183 -2.38 22.66 60.99
N ASN A 184 -2.67 21.92 59.91
CA ASN A 184 -4.00 21.80 59.28
C ASN A 184 -3.93 21.16 57.87
N GLU A 185 -4.62 20.02 57.74
CA GLU A 185 -5.31 19.42 56.55
C GLU A 185 -4.50 19.01 55.29
N PRO A 186 -4.87 17.87 54.63
CA PRO A 186 -4.10 17.28 53.53
C PRO A 186 -4.43 17.89 52.16
N ASP A 187 -3.41 18.40 51.48
CA ASP A 187 -3.50 18.91 50.10
C ASP A 187 -3.26 17.74 49.12
N GLU A 188 -4.30 17.34 48.37
CA GLU A 188 -4.20 16.35 47.30
C GLU A 188 -3.41 16.92 46.11
N LEU A 189 -2.14 16.52 45.98
CA LEU A 189 -1.27 16.90 44.88
C LEU A 189 -1.52 16.01 43.64
N TYR A 190 -2.54 16.35 42.85
CA TYR A 190 -2.64 15.91 41.45
C TYR A 190 -1.54 16.59 40.62
N PRO A 191 -0.83 15.89 39.70
CA PRO A 191 0.11 16.56 38.81
C PRO A 191 -0.64 17.50 37.86
N GLN A 192 -0.29 18.79 37.91
CA GLN A 192 -0.81 19.80 36.98
C GLN A 192 -0.24 19.56 35.58
N PHE A 193 -1.13 19.35 34.60
CA PHE A 193 -0.82 19.56 33.19
C PHE A 193 -0.50 21.04 32.94
N PRO A 194 0.44 21.38 32.03
CA PRO A 194 0.77 22.77 31.73
C PRO A 194 -0.45 23.50 31.16
N SER A 195 -1.02 24.39 31.97
CA SER A 195 -2.04 25.35 31.55
C SER A 195 -1.32 26.54 30.92
N GLY A 196 -1.35 26.62 29.58
CA GLY A 196 -0.53 27.64 28.92
C GLY A 196 -0.77 28.01 27.47
N ILE A 197 -1.57 27.30 26.64
CA ILE A 197 -2.16 27.86 25.41
C ILE A 197 -3.52 27.19 25.15
N TYR A 198 -4.56 27.65 25.82
CA TYR A 198 -5.93 27.48 25.36
C TYR A 198 -6.56 28.86 25.23
N LYS A 199 -6.60 29.36 24.00
CA LYS A 199 -7.49 30.45 23.64
C LYS A 199 -8.91 29.89 23.73
N GLU A 200 -9.76 30.53 24.52
CA GLU A 200 -11.14 30.11 24.84
C GLU A 200 -11.84 29.33 23.71
N PRO A 201 -12.48 28.18 23.98
CA PRO A 201 -13.51 27.71 23.09
C PRO A 201 -14.68 28.68 23.23
N LYS A 202 -14.82 29.62 22.30
CA LYS A 202 -16.12 30.20 22.00
C LYS A 202 -17.08 29.03 21.88
N SER A 203 -18.14 29.05 22.67
CA SER A 203 -19.26 28.13 22.56
C SER A 203 -19.74 28.11 21.11
N PHE A 204 -19.28 27.12 20.35
CA PHE A 204 -19.90 26.75 19.10
C PHE A 204 -21.15 25.98 19.47
N SER A 205 -22.20 26.74 19.77
CA SER A 205 -23.55 26.27 19.53
C SER A 205 -23.59 25.93 18.04
N PHE A 206 -23.59 24.64 17.73
CA PHE A 206 -23.85 24.16 16.38
C PHE A 206 -25.35 24.40 16.13
N GLY A 207 -25.69 25.66 15.87
CA GLY A 207 -26.94 26.05 15.27
C GLY A 207 -26.96 25.44 13.88
N LEU A 208 -27.51 24.23 13.77
CA LEU A 208 -28.02 23.68 12.52
C LEU A 208 -29.15 24.61 12.05
N ASN A 209 -28.77 25.73 11.45
CA ASN A 209 -29.66 26.49 10.60
C ASN A 209 -29.75 25.72 9.29
N PHE A 210 -30.67 24.77 9.23
CA PHE A 210 -31.04 24.14 7.98
C PHE A 210 -31.58 25.25 7.05
N PRO A 211 -31.01 25.44 5.85
CA PRO A 211 -31.61 26.34 4.89
C PRO A 211 -33.03 25.85 4.62
N GLN A 212 -33.98 26.77 4.75
CA GLN A 212 -35.36 26.51 4.37
C GLN A 212 -35.40 25.93 2.95
N SER A 213 -36.12 24.83 2.86
CA SER A 213 -36.64 24.21 1.66
C SER A 213 -37.21 25.25 0.69
N PHE A 214 -36.67 25.28 -0.53
CA PHE A 214 -37.43 25.70 -1.69
C PHE A 214 -37.33 24.65 -2.79
N VAL A 215 -38.51 24.34 -3.34
CA VAL A 215 -38.82 23.67 -4.60
C VAL A 215 -38.76 22.15 -4.63
N GLY A 216 -39.90 21.57 -5.01
CA GLY A 216 -39.92 20.36 -5.83
C GLY A 216 -40.99 19.36 -5.42
N GLY A 217 -42.25 19.68 -5.70
CA GLY A 217 -43.27 18.64 -5.74
C GLY A 217 -42.92 17.63 -6.84
N GLN A 218 -42.71 16.37 -6.44
CA GLN A 218 -43.08 15.23 -7.27
C GLN A 218 -43.80 14.23 -6.39
N GLU A 219 -45.12 14.32 -6.42
CA GLU A 219 -46.01 13.24 -6.07
C GLU A 219 -45.69 12.03 -6.97
N SER A 220 -45.04 11.01 -6.42
CA SER A 220 -45.13 9.65 -6.96
C SER A 220 -46.29 8.94 -6.27
N ALA A 221 -47.21 8.44 -7.08
CA ALA A 221 -48.62 8.13 -6.80
C ALA A 221 -48.92 6.95 -5.85
N THR A 222 -48.10 6.71 -4.82
CA THR A 222 -48.40 5.73 -3.77
C THR A 222 -47.88 6.31 -2.46
N GLY A 223 -48.78 6.80 -1.60
CA GLY A 223 -48.48 7.60 -0.40
C GLY A 223 -47.69 6.89 0.70
N MET A 224 -46.50 6.37 0.40
CA MET A 224 -45.54 5.83 1.36
C MET A 224 -44.23 6.61 1.28
N THR A 225 -43.70 6.93 2.45
CA THR A 225 -42.44 7.65 2.60
C THR A 225 -41.25 6.77 2.18
N VAL A 226 -40.14 7.39 1.74
CA VAL A 226 -38.91 6.68 1.33
C VAL A 226 -38.39 5.73 2.43
N ALA A 227 -38.60 6.09 3.70
CA ALA A 227 -38.27 5.25 4.85
C ALA A 227 -39.14 3.98 4.94
N GLN A 228 -40.42 4.06 4.58
CA GLN A 228 -41.32 2.89 4.54
C GLN A 228 -40.96 1.95 3.40
N GLN A 229 -40.55 2.50 2.25
CA GLN A 229 -40.13 1.69 1.09
C GLN A 229 -38.83 0.91 1.34
N LEU A 230 -37.93 1.45 2.17
CA LEU A 230 -36.70 0.75 2.60
C LEU A 230 -36.99 -0.36 3.61
N LYS A 231 -37.97 -0.16 4.51
CA LYS A 231 -38.37 -1.16 5.50
C LYS A 231 -39.01 -2.39 4.84
N ASP A 232 -39.90 -2.19 3.88
CA ASP A 232 -40.54 -3.30 3.16
C ASP A 232 -39.53 -4.09 2.32
N ARG A 233 -38.51 -3.43 1.75
CA ARG A 233 -37.42 -4.12 1.05
C ARG A 233 -36.55 -4.97 1.98
N PHE A 234 -36.42 -4.59 3.25
CA PHE A 234 -35.67 -5.35 4.24
C PHE A 234 -36.44 -6.60 4.70
N ASP A 235 -37.75 -6.45 4.93
CA ASP A 235 -38.64 -7.55 5.33
C ASP A 235 -38.80 -8.60 4.20
N THR A 236 -38.73 -8.18 2.93
CA THR A 236 -38.76 -9.10 1.76
C THR A 236 -37.51 -9.99 1.66
N MET A 237 -36.40 -9.63 2.33
CA MET A 237 -35.14 -10.39 2.31
C MET A 237 -34.98 -11.35 3.50
N GLY A 238 -35.99 -11.49 4.37
CA GLY A 238 -36.01 -12.50 5.44
C GLY A 238 -34.97 -12.30 6.55
N LEU A 239 -34.33 -11.13 6.64
CA LEU A 239 -33.34 -10.82 7.67
C LEU A 239 -34.02 -10.09 8.84
N SER A 240 -34.64 -10.87 9.71
CA SER A 240 -35.20 -10.39 10.99
C SER A 240 -34.09 -10.16 12.02
N PHE A 241 -34.11 -9.00 12.69
CA PHE A 241 -33.22 -8.63 13.79
C PHE A 241 -34.07 -8.44 15.08
N PRO A 242 -33.65 -8.94 16.26
CA PRO A 242 -32.36 -9.56 16.60
C PRO A 242 -32.31 -11.09 16.41
N PRO A 243 -31.11 -11.70 16.28
CA PRO A 243 -30.96 -13.15 16.13
C PRO A 243 -31.33 -13.90 17.41
N GLN A 244 -32.07 -15.01 17.28
CA GLN A 244 -32.36 -15.92 18.38
C GLN A 244 -31.11 -16.73 18.75
N PRO A 245 -30.78 -16.92 20.04
CA PRO A 245 -29.69 -17.79 20.44
C PRO A 245 -30.06 -19.27 20.19
N LEU A 246 -29.26 -19.96 19.37
CA LEU A 246 -29.30 -21.41 19.24
C LEU A 246 -28.77 -22.03 20.54
N GLY A 247 -29.68 -22.43 21.43
CA GLY A 247 -29.36 -23.17 22.64
C GLY A 247 -28.80 -24.55 22.32
N GLN A 248 -27.57 -24.82 22.75
CA GLN A 248 -27.01 -26.17 22.83
C GLN A 248 -27.21 -26.67 24.26
N GLN A 249 -28.30 -27.41 24.51
CA GLN A 249 -28.44 -28.16 25.75
C GLN A 249 -27.56 -29.41 25.67
N VAL A 250 -26.50 -29.45 26.47
CA VAL A 250 -25.74 -30.68 26.74
C VAL A 250 -26.41 -31.35 27.95
N ALA A 251 -27.11 -32.45 27.70
CA ALA A 251 -27.64 -33.30 28.77
C ALA A 251 -26.47 -33.99 29.50
N VAL A 252 -26.30 -33.67 30.77
CA VAL A 252 -25.47 -34.45 31.70
C VAL A 252 -26.37 -35.56 32.26
N THR A 253 -26.09 -36.80 31.89
CA THR A 253 -26.65 -37.96 32.59
C THR A 253 -25.69 -38.34 33.71
N VAL A 254 -26.24 -38.42 34.93
CA VAL A 254 -25.59 -38.85 36.18
C VAL A 254 -25.42 -40.36 36.20
#